data_AF-A0AA43QH96-F1
#
_entry.id   AF-A0AA43QH96-F1
#
_cell.length_a   1.000
_cell.length_b   1.000
_cell.length_c   1.000
_cell.angle_alpha   90.00
_cell.angle_beta   90.00
_cell.angle_gamma   90.00
#
_symmetry.space_group_name_H-M   'P 1'
#
loop_
_entity.id
_entity.type
_entity.pdbx_description
1 polymer ?
#
loop_
_entity_poly.entity_id
_entity_poly.type
_entity_poly.pdbx_seq_one_letter_code
_entity_poly.pdbx_strand_id
1 'polypeptide(L)'
;RDQYEFAMSVQTAHNLTYWFRRFPMSATTVKENRLNIRCDNHARQMLNKAAAYAHVSVSEFILSHALASAEQVIQAHESITLDPADFEAFLAALDKPAQANEALSRAFDRHSEQVER
;
A
#
# COMPACT_ATOMS: atom_id res chain seq x y z
N ARG A 1 -24.50 -11.27 34.71
CA ARG A 1 -24.88 -12.43 35.53
C ARG A 1 -24.97 -13.65 34.65
N ASP A 2 -24.04 -14.58 34.60
CA ASP A 2 -22.63 -14.67 34.99
C ASP A 2 -22.21 -15.96 34.31
N GLN A 3 -21.29 -15.89 33.34
CA GLN A 3 -20.62 -17.08 32.79
C GLN A 3 -19.18 -16.70 32.44
N TYR A 4 -18.48 -16.12 33.42
CA TYR A 4 -17.02 -15.92 33.42
C TYR A 4 -16.47 -16.61 34.64
N GLU A 5 -16.47 -17.94 34.62
CA GLU A 5 -15.76 -18.73 35.62
C GLU A 5 -15.56 -20.13 35.04
N PHE A 6 -14.43 -20.35 34.38
CA PHE A 6 -13.61 -21.51 34.68
C PHE A 6 -12.26 -21.46 33.97
N ALA A 7 -11.21 -21.72 34.76
CA ALA A 7 -9.87 -22.16 34.37
C ALA A 7 -8.91 -21.11 33.78
N MET A 8 -8.47 -20.18 34.63
CA MET A 8 -7.04 -19.87 34.69
C MET A 8 -6.36 -20.90 35.60
N SER A 9 -5.49 -21.73 35.03
CA SER A 9 -4.58 -22.57 35.79
C SER A 9 -3.27 -22.77 35.00
N VAL A 10 -2.21 -22.15 35.55
CA VAL A 10 -0.77 -22.45 35.46
C VAL A 10 -0.14 -22.91 34.14
N GLN A 11 0.84 -22.14 33.65
CA GLN A 11 2.29 -22.45 33.81
C GLN A 11 3.11 -21.90 32.64
N THR A 12 4.13 -21.12 32.97
CA THR A 12 5.18 -20.60 32.08
C THR A 12 5.96 -21.71 31.36
N ALA A 13 5.96 -21.72 30.02
CA ALA A 13 7.06 -22.24 29.21
C ALA A 13 6.97 -21.80 27.73
N HIS A 14 8.07 -21.21 27.24
CA HIS A 14 8.62 -21.30 25.89
C HIS A 14 7.76 -20.96 24.65
N ASN A 15 8.14 -19.81 24.05
CA ASN A 15 8.34 -19.55 22.63
C ASN A 15 7.31 -19.95 21.54
N LEU A 16 7.02 -18.93 20.72
CA LEU A 16 6.62 -18.94 19.31
C LEU A 16 5.14 -19.07 18.96
N THR A 17 4.77 -18.18 18.02
CA THR A 17 3.52 -18.11 17.25
C THR A 17 2.40 -17.41 17.99
N TYR A 18 2.20 -16.12 17.69
CA TYR A 18 0.92 -15.56 17.25
C TYR A 18 1.10 -14.05 17.16
N TRP A 19 1.75 -13.62 16.06
CA TRP A 19 1.56 -12.29 15.49
C TRP A 19 0.12 -12.16 14.96
N PHE A 20 -0.89 -12.37 15.81
CA PHE A 20 -2.26 -12.03 15.47
C PHE A 20 -2.41 -10.53 15.64
N ARG A 21 -1.92 -9.85 14.60
CA ARG A 21 -2.32 -8.54 14.11
C ARG A 21 -3.58 -8.09 14.83
N ARG A 22 -3.41 -7.09 15.70
CA ARG A 22 -4.49 -6.20 16.16
C ARG A 22 -5.33 -5.87 14.93
N PHE A 23 -6.46 -6.54 14.76
CA PHE A 23 -7.52 -6.05 13.89
C PHE A 23 -7.99 -4.77 14.58
N PRO A 24 -7.73 -3.57 14.04
CA PRO A 24 -8.42 -2.41 14.55
C PRO A 24 -9.91 -2.68 14.37
N MET A 25 -10.67 -2.58 15.45
CA MET A 25 -12.13 -2.49 15.36
C MET A 25 -12.47 -1.44 14.31
N SER A 26 -13.28 -1.79 13.32
CA SER A 26 -13.69 -0.90 12.25
C SER A 26 -14.35 0.34 12.85
N ALA A 27 -13.57 1.41 13.01
CA ALA A 27 -14.13 2.74 13.11
C ALA A 27 -14.89 2.97 11.82
N THR A 28 -16.19 3.22 11.91
CA THR A 28 -17.01 3.64 10.78
C THR A 28 -16.46 4.98 10.30
N THR A 29 -15.49 4.94 9.39
CA THR A 29 -14.92 6.12 8.77
C THR A 29 -16.02 6.74 7.93
N VAL A 30 -16.53 7.88 8.41
CA VAL A 30 -17.47 8.68 7.64
C VAL A 30 -16.73 9.10 6.37
N LYS A 31 -17.24 8.67 5.21
CA LYS A 31 -16.69 9.03 3.90
C LYS A 31 -17.04 10.50 3.62
N GLU A 32 -16.25 11.43 4.12
CA GLU A 32 -16.52 12.87 4.05
C GLU A 32 -16.12 13.50 2.71
N ASN A 33 -15.14 12.93 2.02
CA ASN A 33 -14.63 13.49 0.76
C ASN A 33 -15.54 13.11 -0.43
N ARG A 34 -15.92 14.12 -1.24
CA ARG A 34 -16.82 13.98 -2.39
C ARG A 34 -16.08 14.18 -3.71
N LEU A 35 -16.14 13.19 -4.58
CA LEU A 35 -15.65 13.26 -5.95
C LEU A 35 -16.79 13.60 -6.92
N ASN A 36 -16.66 14.71 -7.64
CA ASN A 36 -17.61 15.11 -8.69
C ASN A 36 -17.00 14.83 -10.06
N ILE A 37 -17.63 13.97 -10.85
CA ILE A 37 -17.15 13.56 -12.18
C ILE A 37 -18.18 13.99 -13.22
N ARG A 38 -17.73 14.71 -14.25
CA ARG A 38 -18.55 15.02 -15.43
C ARG A 38 -18.42 13.89 -16.45
N CYS A 39 -19.55 13.49 -17.02
CA CYS A 39 -19.60 12.50 -18.10
C CYS A 39 -20.73 12.85 -19.06
N ASP A 40 -20.65 12.37 -20.29
CA ASP A 40 -21.76 12.44 -21.23
C ASP A 40 -22.84 11.38 -20.92
N ASN A 41 -23.96 11.48 -21.64
CA ASN A 41 -25.10 10.56 -21.45
C ASN A 41 -24.74 9.10 -21.78
N HIS A 42 -23.88 8.87 -22.76
CA HIS A 42 -23.51 7.53 -23.20
C HIS A 42 -22.65 6.83 -22.13
N ALA A 43 -21.62 7.51 -21.62
CA ALA A 43 -20.79 7.06 -20.53
C ALA A 43 -21.62 6.80 -19.26
N ARG A 44 -22.57 7.69 -18.92
CA ARG A 44 -23.47 7.49 -17.79
C ARG A 44 -24.32 6.22 -17.92
N GLN A 45 -24.87 5.96 -19.11
CA GLN A 45 -25.66 4.75 -19.36
C GLN A 45 -24.81 3.48 -19.27
N MET A 46 -23.59 3.52 -19.81
CA MET A 46 -22.65 2.38 -19.74
C MET A 46 -22.30 2.05 -18.28
N LEU A 47 -21.97 3.06 -17.47
CA LEU A 47 -21.67 2.90 -16.04
C LEU A 47 -22.87 2.36 -15.26
N ASN A 48 -24.08 2.83 -15.57
CA ASN A 48 -25.30 2.30 -14.95
C ASN A 48 -25.50 0.81 -15.27
N LYS A 49 -25.29 0.40 -16.52
CA LYS A 49 -25.40 -1.01 -16.93
C LYS A 49 -24.37 -1.88 -16.24
N ALA A 50 -23.10 -1.44 -16.23
CA ALA A 50 -22.02 -2.19 -15.59
C ALA A 50 -22.25 -2.36 -14.08
N ALA A 51 -22.65 -1.28 -13.39
CA ALA A 51 -22.99 -1.34 -11.98
C ALA A 51 -24.19 -2.26 -11.69
N ALA A 52 -25.21 -2.24 -12.56
CA ALA A 52 -26.36 -3.14 -12.47
C ALA A 52 -25.96 -4.61 -12.62
N TYR A 53 -25.07 -4.93 -13.56
CA TYR A 53 -24.54 -6.30 -13.73
C TYR A 53 -23.67 -6.74 -12.55
N ALA A 54 -22.96 -5.81 -11.92
CA ALA A 54 -22.16 -6.08 -10.72
C ALA A 54 -22.98 -6.03 -9.42
N HIS A 55 -24.29 -5.75 -9.48
CA HIS A 55 -25.18 -5.62 -8.32
C HIS A 55 -24.72 -4.61 -7.26
N VAL A 56 -24.06 -3.53 -7.69
CA VAL A 56 -23.58 -2.45 -6.83
C VAL A 56 -24.10 -1.10 -7.27
N SER A 57 -23.97 -0.08 -6.42
CA SER A 57 -24.27 1.29 -6.82
C SER A 57 -23.25 1.79 -7.86
N VAL A 58 -23.66 2.75 -8.68
CA VAL A 58 -22.76 3.32 -9.70
C VAL A 58 -21.55 4.01 -9.07
N SER A 59 -21.75 4.68 -7.94
CA SER A 59 -20.66 5.33 -7.20
C SER A 59 -19.66 4.30 -6.65
N GLU A 60 -20.15 3.16 -6.16
CA GLU A 60 -19.30 2.08 -5.67
C GLU A 60 -18.54 1.40 -6.81
N PHE A 61 -19.20 1.13 -7.93
CA PHE A 61 -18.56 0.60 -9.13
C PHE A 61 -17.43 1.49 -9.64
N ILE A 62 -17.68 2.80 -9.74
CA ILE A 62 -16.67 3.76 -10.19
C ILE A 62 -15.51 3.81 -9.20
N LEU A 63 -15.81 3.91 -7.90
CA LEU A 63 -14.77 4.04 -6.89
C LEU A 63 -13.88 2.81 -6.81
N SER A 64 -14.44 1.60 -6.86
CA SER A 64 -13.65 0.36 -6.79
C SER A 64 -12.68 0.23 -7.96
N HIS A 65 -13.15 0.50 -9.18
CA HIS A 65 -12.30 0.47 -10.38
C HIS A 65 -11.27 1.59 -10.39
N ALA A 66 -11.64 2.80 -9.96
CA ALA A 66 -10.70 3.91 -9.86
C ALA A 66 -9.58 3.63 -8.84
N LEU A 67 -9.92 3.04 -7.69
CA LEU A 67 -8.93 2.64 -6.68
C LEU A 67 -8.01 1.54 -7.19
N ALA A 68 -8.54 0.51 -7.84
CA ALA A 68 -7.71 -0.57 -8.40
C ALA A 68 -6.73 -0.01 -9.45
N SER A 69 -7.19 0.90 -10.31
CA SER A 69 -6.30 1.55 -11.28
C SER A 69 -5.27 2.46 -10.62
N ALA A 70 -5.66 3.22 -9.58
CA ALA A 70 -4.73 4.07 -8.84
C ALA A 70 -3.64 3.23 -8.14
N GLU A 71 -4.00 2.10 -7.54
CA GLU A 71 -3.06 1.19 -6.88
C GLU A 71 -2.02 0.65 -7.88
N GLN A 72 -2.45 0.25 -9.08
CA GLN A 72 -1.53 -0.19 -10.14
C GLN A 72 -0.54 0.90 -10.54
N VAL A 73 -1.01 2.15 -10.68
CA VAL A 73 -0.14 3.29 -11.02
C VAL A 73 0.85 3.55 -9.89
N ILE A 74 0.39 3.58 -8.64
CA ILE A 74 1.24 3.79 -7.47
C ILE A 74 2.32 2.69 -7.40
N GLN A 75 1.93 1.42 -7.52
CA GLN A 75 2.87 0.30 -7.50
C GLN A 75 3.91 0.41 -8.62
N ALA A 76 3.51 0.78 -9.83
CA ALA A 76 4.43 0.94 -10.96
C ALA A 76 5.49 2.05 -10.73
N HIS A 77 5.18 3.04 -9.90
CA HIS A 77 6.09 4.16 -9.61
C HIS A 77 6.87 4.01 -8.30
N GLU A 78 6.34 3.26 -7.33
CA GLU A 78 6.94 3.12 -6.00
C GLU A 78 7.61 1.77 -5.78
N SER A 79 7.37 0.77 -6.64
CA SER A 79 7.94 -0.57 -6.51
C SER A 79 8.96 -0.86 -7.60
N ILE A 80 10.12 -1.37 -7.20
CA ILE A 80 11.12 -1.93 -8.11
C ILE A 80 11.05 -3.45 -7.96
N THR A 81 10.73 -4.16 -9.04
CA THR A 81 10.83 -5.62 -9.08
C THR A 81 12.14 -5.99 -9.76
N LEU A 82 12.97 -6.75 -9.06
CA LEU A 82 14.24 -7.26 -9.56
C LEU A 82 14.07 -8.74 -9.92
N ASP A 83 14.69 -9.16 -11.02
CA ASP A 83 14.84 -10.59 -11.31
C ASP A 83 15.73 -11.25 -10.25
N PRO A 84 15.61 -12.57 -10.01
CA PRO A 84 16.36 -13.24 -8.94
C PRO A 84 17.88 -13.00 -8.99
N ALA A 85 18.46 -12.96 -10.20
CA ALA A 85 19.89 -12.70 -10.37
C ALA A 85 20.27 -11.26 -9.94
N ASP A 86 19.44 -10.28 -10.30
CA ASP A 86 19.65 -8.88 -9.91
C ASP A 86 19.39 -8.67 -8.43
N PHE A 87 18.45 -9.42 -7.84
CA PHE A 87 18.19 -9.41 -6.41
C PHE A 87 19.40 -9.92 -5.60
N GLU A 88 20.01 -11.03 -6.01
CA GLU A 88 21.24 -11.55 -5.40
C GLU A 88 22.41 -10.57 -5.55
N ALA A 89 22.57 -9.96 -6.74
CA ALA A 89 23.59 -8.95 -6.97
C ALA A 89 23.35 -7.69 -6.11
N PHE A 90 22.11 -7.28 -5.95
CA PHE A 90 21.71 -6.17 -5.09
C PHE A 90 22.00 -6.46 -3.62
N LEU A 91 21.65 -7.64 -3.10
CA LEU A 91 21.98 -8.05 -1.74
C LEU A 91 23.49 -8.08 -1.49
N ALA A 92 24.27 -8.66 -2.42
CA ALA A 92 25.72 -8.68 -2.31
C ALA A 92 26.34 -7.27 -2.31
N ALA A 93 25.75 -6.32 -3.04
CA ALA A 93 26.16 -4.93 -3.03
C ALA A 93 25.82 -4.20 -1.71
N LEU A 94 24.73 -4.59 -1.03
CA LEU A 94 24.39 -4.07 0.30
C LEU A 94 25.36 -4.58 1.38
N ASP A 95 25.79 -5.85 1.30
CA ASP A 95 26.73 -6.45 2.25
C ASP A 95 28.15 -5.87 2.14
N LYS A 96 28.54 -5.43 0.95
CA LYS A 96 29.85 -4.82 0.67
C LYS A 96 29.65 -3.50 -0.09
N PRO A 97 29.33 -2.41 0.61
CA PRO A 97 29.09 -1.13 -0.03
C PRO A 97 30.37 -0.68 -0.76
N ALA A 98 30.24 -0.41 -2.06
CA ALA A 98 31.33 0.14 -2.85
C ALA A 98 31.67 1.56 -2.37
N GLN A 99 32.95 1.93 -2.42
CA GLN A 99 33.34 3.32 -2.19
C GLN A 99 32.75 4.23 -3.28
N ALA A 100 32.31 5.41 -2.87
CA ALA A 100 31.86 6.45 -3.80
C ALA A 100 32.98 6.76 -4.79
N ASN A 101 32.65 6.75 -6.08
CA ASN A 101 33.61 7.13 -7.10
C ASN A 101 33.77 8.66 -7.16
N GLU A 102 34.85 9.11 -7.78
CA GLU A 102 35.17 10.52 -8.01
C GLU A 102 34.01 11.35 -8.61
N ALA A 103 33.20 10.73 -9.48
CA ALA A 103 32.05 11.41 -10.09
C ALA A 103 30.88 11.60 -9.11
N LEU A 104 30.63 10.62 -8.24
CA LEU A 104 29.63 10.67 -7.17
C LEU A 104 30.01 11.70 -6.11
N SER A 105 31.27 11.74 -5.67
CA SER A 105 31.75 12.76 -4.71
C SER A 105 31.53 14.17 -5.25
N ARG A 106 31.95 14.44 -6.50
CA ARG A 106 31.69 15.73 -7.15
C ARG A 106 30.21 16.05 -7.30
N ALA A 107 29.35 15.05 -7.51
CA ALA A 107 27.91 15.27 -7.62
C ALA A 107 27.29 15.63 -6.26
N PHE A 108 27.78 15.02 -5.19
CA PHE A 108 27.38 15.33 -3.82
C PHE A 108 27.76 16.77 -3.44
N ASP A 109 28.99 17.20 -3.73
CA ASP A 109 29.45 18.57 -3.47
C ASP A 109 28.64 19.63 -4.23
N ARG A 110 28.28 19.36 -5.49
CA ARG A 110 27.40 20.28 -6.25
C ARG A 110 26.00 20.36 -5.65
N HIS A 111 25.49 19.27 -5.08
CA HIS A 111 24.15 19.26 -4.51
C HIS A 111 24.10 20.05 -3.19
N SER A 112 25.11 19.93 -2.33
CA SER A 112 25.18 20.71 -1.08
C SER A 112 25.21 22.22 -1.34
N GLU A 113 25.96 22.68 -2.36
CA GLU A 113 25.97 24.09 -2.79
C GLU A 113 24.64 24.60 -3.35
N GLN A 114 23.75 23.70 -3.81
CA GLN A 114 22.43 24.06 -4.37
C GLN A 114 21.32 24.09 -3.32
N VAL A 115 21.42 23.24 -2.28
CA VAL A 115 20.40 23.13 -1.21
C VAL A 115 20.58 24.21 -0.13
N GLU A 116 21.79 24.76 0.04
CA GLU A 116 22.06 25.86 0.98
C GLU A 116 21.69 27.27 0.44
N ARG A 117 21.12 27.38 -0.77
CA ARG A 117 20.60 28.65 -1.34
C ARG A 117 19.09 28.78 -1.17
#